data_AF-A0A139BNN6-F1
#
_entry.id   AF-A0A139BNN6-F1
#
_cell.length_a   1.000
_cell.length_b   1.000
_cell.length_c   1.000
_cell.angle_alpha   90.00
_cell.angle_beta   90.00
_cell.angle_gamma   90.00
#
_symmetry.space_group_name_H-M   'P 1'
#
loop_
_entity.id
_entity.type
_entity.pdbx_description
1 polymer ?
#
loop_
_entity_poly.entity_id
_entity_poly.type
_entity_poly.pdbx_seq_one_letter_code
_entity_poly.pdbx_strand_id
1 'polypeptide(L)'
;AHEVVIPAWDKAKALLSLGITEGKFELLSGNTQGYAIPNEKRLAINPVAAMPWKTLFHEMAHCLLHSKEAHMADGSSMARDIKEAEAESVAYLCCATLGLPGLEESRGYIQDWLGSTVQAEEFGKKSAARVFSAANKILKAGTESVKAGEVVNE
;
A
#
# COMPACT_ATOMS: atom_id res chain seq x y z
N ALA A 1 19.28 8.90 -2.61
CA ALA A 1 17.85 9.01 -2.30
C ALA A 1 17.75 9.44 -0.84
N HIS A 2 16.97 10.48 -0.53
CA HIS A 2 16.72 10.85 0.85
C HIS A 2 15.80 9.78 1.46
N GLU A 3 16.34 8.94 2.34
CA GLU A 3 15.55 7.97 3.10
C GLU A 3 14.62 8.73 4.02
N VAL A 4 13.31 8.52 3.87
CA VAL A 4 12.31 9.16 4.72
C VAL A 4 12.21 8.34 6.01
N VAL A 5 12.74 8.91 7.09
CA VAL A 5 12.62 8.34 8.43
C VAL A 5 11.24 8.68 8.98
N ILE A 6 10.41 7.66 9.22
CA ILE A 6 9.13 7.78 9.92
C ILE A 6 9.40 7.35 11.37
N PRO A 7 9.44 8.27 12.36
CA PRO A 7 9.98 7.98 13.70
C PRO A 7 9.31 6.81 14.44
N ALA A 8 8.05 6.51 14.10
CA ALA A 8 7.26 5.44 14.72
C ALA A 8 7.11 4.18 13.85
N TRP A 9 7.66 4.14 12.63
CA TRP A 9 7.43 3.04 11.69
C TRP A 9 8.67 2.77 10.81
N ASP A 10 9.15 1.54 10.84
CA ASP A 10 10.33 1.11 10.09
C ASP A 10 9.95 0.46 8.75
N LYS A 11 10.42 1.09 7.66
CA LYS A 11 10.20 0.62 6.29
C LYS A 11 10.82 -0.74 6.01
N ALA A 12 12.09 -0.93 6.33
CA ALA A 12 12.81 -2.16 6.02
C ALA A 12 12.17 -3.35 6.75
N LYS A 13 11.77 -3.12 8.01
CA LYS A 13 11.05 -4.08 8.83
C LYS A 13 9.67 -4.43 8.27
N ALA A 14 8.92 -3.45 7.80
CA ALA A 14 7.61 -3.68 7.22
C ALA A 14 7.68 -4.48 5.92
N LEU A 15 8.59 -4.11 5.02
CA LEU A 15 8.85 -4.82 3.77
C LEU A 15 9.24 -6.28 4.06
N LEU A 16 10.19 -6.50 4.98
CA LEU A 16 10.61 -7.84 5.39
C LEU A 16 9.44 -8.66 5.97
N SER A 17 8.69 -8.11 6.92
CA SER A 17 7.61 -8.82 7.62
C SER A 17 6.45 -9.18 6.69
N LEU A 18 6.23 -8.39 5.64
CA LEU A 18 5.18 -8.64 4.64
C LEU A 18 5.68 -9.46 3.43
N GLY A 19 6.96 -9.82 3.40
CA GLY A 19 7.58 -10.51 2.26
C GLY A 19 7.56 -9.67 0.99
N ILE A 20 7.61 -8.35 1.10
CA ILE A 20 7.64 -7.41 -0.02
C ILE A 20 9.07 -6.96 -0.27
N THR A 21 9.48 -6.95 -1.54
CA THR A 21 10.80 -6.47 -1.96
C THR A 21 10.68 -5.10 -2.64
N GLU A 22 11.58 -4.19 -2.30
CA GLU A 22 11.72 -2.92 -3.03
C GLU A 22 12.90 -3.00 -4.00
N GLY A 23 12.60 -2.86 -5.30
CA GLY A 23 13.59 -2.82 -6.37
C GLY A 23 14.00 -1.41 -6.75
N LYS A 24 14.92 -1.31 -7.72
CA LYS A 24 15.22 -0.03 -8.38
C LYS A 24 14.01 0.39 -9.22
N PHE A 25 13.78 1.70 -9.29
CA PHE A 25 12.79 2.27 -10.20
C PHE A 25 13.35 2.29 -11.62
N GLU A 26 12.65 1.65 -12.56
CA GLU A 26 13.15 1.42 -13.92
C GLU A 26 12.33 2.13 -15.02
N LEU A 27 11.24 2.81 -14.66
CA LEU A 27 10.41 3.52 -15.63
C LEU A 27 11.03 4.87 -16.01
N LEU A 28 10.93 5.23 -17.29
CA LEU A 28 11.47 6.48 -17.84
C LEU A 28 10.52 7.68 -17.67
N SER A 29 9.26 7.44 -17.27
CA SER A 29 8.28 8.50 -17.05
C SER A 29 8.51 9.18 -15.71
N GLY A 30 8.96 10.45 -15.74
CA GLY A 30 9.14 11.27 -14.54
C GLY A 30 7.84 11.56 -13.76
N ASN A 31 6.68 11.41 -14.41
CA ASN A 31 5.38 11.64 -13.76
C ASN A 31 4.94 10.46 -12.89
N THR A 32 5.51 9.27 -13.11
CA THR A 32 5.17 8.07 -12.34
C THR A 32 5.84 8.12 -10.97
N GLN A 33 5.05 8.10 -9.90
CA GLN A 33 5.56 8.19 -8.53
C GLN A 33 6.13 6.86 -8.04
N GLY A 34 5.57 5.74 -8.49
CA GLY A 34 5.93 4.38 -8.08
C GLY A 34 5.19 3.34 -8.93
N TYR A 35 5.51 2.07 -8.71
CA TYR A 35 4.73 0.95 -9.23
C TYR A 35 4.92 -0.30 -8.37
N ALA A 36 3.92 -1.18 -8.41
CA ALA A 36 3.94 -2.51 -7.82
C ALA A 36 3.79 -3.60 -8.89
N ILE A 37 4.38 -4.75 -8.61
CA ILE A 37 4.18 -6.02 -9.31
C ILE A 37 3.62 -6.99 -8.27
N PRO A 38 2.28 -7.01 -8.09
CA PRO A 38 1.67 -7.68 -6.94
C PRO A 38 1.98 -9.17 -6.82
N ASN A 39 2.03 -9.89 -7.95
CA ASN A 39 2.31 -11.32 -7.99
C ASN A 39 3.75 -11.68 -7.60
N GLU A 40 4.68 -10.73 -7.70
CA GLU A 40 6.08 -10.90 -7.28
C GLU A 40 6.32 -10.34 -5.87
N LYS A 41 5.29 -9.78 -5.22
CA LYS A 41 5.42 -8.99 -3.99
C LYS A 41 6.57 -7.98 -4.10
N ARG A 42 6.65 -7.31 -5.25
CA ARG A 42 7.72 -6.37 -5.56
C ARG A 42 7.13 -4.98 -5.83
N LEU A 43 7.82 -3.95 -5.38
CA LEU A 43 7.48 -2.56 -5.70
C LEU A 43 8.75 -1.76 -6.00
N ALA A 44 8.59 -0.58 -6.57
CA ALA A 44 9.65 0.40 -6.70
C ALA A 44 9.09 1.82 -6.56
N ILE A 45 9.83 2.69 -5.88
CA ILE A 45 9.47 4.09 -5.68
C ILE A 45 10.39 4.97 -6.50
N ASN A 46 9.81 5.93 -7.21
CA ASN A 46 10.58 6.90 -7.96
C ASN A 46 11.47 7.71 -6.99
N PRO A 47 12.79 7.79 -7.20
CA PRO A 47 13.70 8.54 -6.34
C PRO A 47 13.37 10.03 -6.20
N VAL A 48 12.58 10.59 -7.13
CA VAL A 48 12.11 11.99 -7.11
C VAL A 48 10.58 12.08 -6.93
N ALA A 49 9.94 11.04 -6.40
CA ALA A 49 8.52 11.10 -6.04
C ALA A 49 8.26 12.27 -5.08
N ALA A 50 7.14 12.98 -5.28
CA ALA A 50 6.76 14.13 -4.46
C ALA A 50 6.39 13.72 -3.03
N MET A 51 5.77 12.54 -2.87
CA MET A 51 5.35 11.98 -1.58
C MET A 51 5.75 10.50 -1.48
N PRO A 52 7.04 10.19 -1.33
CA PRO A 52 7.53 8.82 -1.42
C PRO A 52 6.96 7.89 -0.34
N TRP A 53 6.59 8.39 0.85
CA TRP A 53 5.92 7.60 1.89
C TRP A 53 4.50 7.18 1.49
N LYS A 54 3.69 8.12 0.97
CA LYS A 54 2.33 7.86 0.49
C LYS A 54 2.37 6.84 -0.66
N THR A 55 3.26 7.09 -1.63
CA THR A 55 3.46 6.17 -2.76
C THR A 55 3.88 4.79 -2.26
N LEU A 56 4.79 4.70 -1.30
CA LEU A 56 5.17 3.42 -0.71
C LEU A 56 3.98 2.66 -0.14
N PHE A 57 3.13 3.30 0.68
CA PHE A 57 1.96 2.64 1.25
C PHE A 57 0.95 2.21 0.17
N HIS A 58 0.78 3.03 -0.87
CA HIS A 58 -0.04 2.71 -2.03
C HIS A 58 0.47 1.46 -2.76
N GLU A 59 1.77 1.40 -3.08
CA GLU A 59 2.35 0.23 -3.77
C GLU A 59 2.36 -1.03 -2.88
N MET A 60 2.59 -0.87 -1.57
CA MET A 60 2.45 -1.98 -0.61
C MET A 60 1.01 -2.50 -0.60
N ALA A 61 0.01 -1.62 -0.67
CA ALA A 61 -1.39 -2.02 -0.73
C ALA A 61 -1.69 -2.83 -2.01
N HIS A 62 -1.15 -2.44 -3.16
CA HIS A 62 -1.24 -3.26 -4.37
C HIS A 62 -0.64 -4.65 -4.19
N CYS A 63 0.55 -4.76 -3.58
CA CYS A 63 1.14 -6.06 -3.27
C CYS A 63 0.27 -6.91 -2.35
N LEU A 64 -0.44 -6.31 -1.38
CA LEU A 64 -1.27 -7.05 -0.43
C LEU A 64 -2.65 -7.44 -0.97
N LEU A 65 -3.28 -6.57 -1.75
CA LEU A 65 -4.70 -6.70 -2.13
C LEU A 65 -4.92 -7.21 -3.56
N HIS A 66 -3.94 -7.04 -4.46
CA HIS A 66 -4.15 -7.17 -5.90
C HIS A 66 -3.24 -8.22 -6.58
N SER A 67 -2.69 -9.16 -5.80
CA SER A 67 -2.03 -10.35 -6.37
C SER A 67 -3.08 -11.38 -6.83
N LYS A 68 -2.66 -12.32 -7.69
CA LYS A 68 -3.52 -13.41 -8.17
C LYS A 68 -4.04 -14.26 -7.02
N GLU A 69 -3.21 -14.51 -6.01
CA GLU A 69 -3.58 -15.25 -4.79
C GLU A 69 -4.67 -14.51 -4.01
N ALA A 70 -4.55 -13.18 -3.89
CA ALA A 70 -5.59 -12.35 -3.28
C ALA A 70 -6.89 -12.42 -4.10
N HIS A 71 -6.81 -12.34 -5.44
CA HIS A 71 -7.98 -12.45 -6.31
C HIS A 71 -8.66 -13.83 -6.28
N MET A 72 -7.90 -14.92 -6.09
CA MET A 72 -8.47 -16.26 -5.95
C MET A 72 -9.27 -16.44 -4.65
N ALA A 73 -8.88 -15.75 -3.57
CA ALA A 73 -9.66 -15.74 -2.33
C ALA A 73 -11.01 -15.01 -2.48
N ASP A 74 -11.09 -14.02 -3.37
CA ASP A 74 -12.25 -13.13 -3.52
C ASP A 74 -13.11 -13.41 -4.78
N GLY A 75 -12.71 -14.35 -5.63
CA GLY A 75 -13.55 -14.95 -6.68
C GLY A 75 -13.93 -14.06 -7.88
N SER A 76 -13.44 -12.82 -8.01
CA SER A 76 -13.79 -11.93 -9.13
C SER A 76 -12.65 -11.04 -9.63
N SER A 77 -12.67 -10.77 -10.95
CA SER A 77 -11.82 -9.77 -11.61
C SER A 77 -12.27 -8.37 -11.20
N MET A 78 -11.55 -7.74 -10.27
CA MET A 78 -11.84 -6.39 -9.79
C MET A 78 -11.49 -5.32 -10.83
N ALA A 79 -12.37 -4.32 -10.99
CA ALA A 79 -12.14 -3.17 -11.87
C ALA A 79 -10.95 -2.33 -11.40
N ARG A 80 -10.22 -1.73 -12.36
CA ARG A 80 -9.00 -0.95 -12.07
C ARG A 80 -9.28 0.18 -11.08
N ASP A 81 -10.32 0.98 -11.32
CA ASP A 81 -10.62 2.16 -10.51
C ASP A 81 -10.87 1.77 -9.03
N ILE A 82 -11.49 0.61 -8.79
CA ILE A 82 -11.67 0.07 -7.43
C ILE A 82 -10.34 -0.35 -6.82
N LYS A 83 -9.43 -0.97 -7.57
CA LYS A 83 -8.10 -1.33 -7.07
C LYS A 83 -7.31 -0.09 -6.67
N GLU A 84 -7.31 0.94 -7.51
CA GLU A 84 -6.61 2.20 -7.22
C GLU A 84 -7.24 2.91 -6.02
N ALA A 85 -8.57 2.93 -5.92
CA ALA A 85 -9.28 3.47 -4.76
C ALA A 85 -8.97 2.69 -3.47
N GLU A 86 -8.87 1.36 -3.51
CA GLU A 86 -8.45 0.54 -2.38
C GLU A 86 -7.02 0.89 -1.94
N ALA A 87 -6.07 0.90 -2.88
CA ALA A 87 -4.67 1.19 -2.61
C ALA A 87 -4.46 2.60 -2.05
N GLU A 88 -5.13 3.59 -2.62
CA GLU A 88 -5.07 4.97 -2.16
C GLU A 88 -5.76 5.16 -0.80
N SER A 89 -6.86 4.45 -0.54
CA SER A 89 -7.51 4.47 0.79
C SER A 89 -6.59 3.87 1.87
N VAL A 90 -5.85 2.81 1.55
CA VAL A 90 -4.84 2.25 2.45
C VAL A 90 -3.72 3.26 2.72
N ALA A 91 -3.22 3.94 1.68
CA ALA A 91 -2.21 4.98 1.84
C ALA A 91 -2.71 6.14 2.72
N TYR A 92 -3.96 6.60 2.50
CA TYR A 92 -4.61 7.60 3.33
C TYR A 92 -4.64 7.19 4.81
N LEU A 93 -5.08 5.97 5.12
CA LEU A 93 -5.16 5.48 6.50
C LEU A 93 -3.78 5.37 7.16
N CYS A 94 -2.76 4.91 6.43
CA CYS A 94 -1.40 4.83 6.94
C CYS A 94 -0.84 6.23 7.24
N CYS A 95 -1.00 7.17 6.31
CA CYS A 95 -0.59 8.56 6.52
C CYS A 95 -1.34 9.19 7.70
N ALA A 96 -2.65 8.99 7.81
CA ALA A 96 -3.46 9.55 8.88
C ALA A 96 -3.03 8.99 10.25
N THR A 97 -2.76 7.70 10.33
CA THR A 97 -2.34 7.03 11.57
C THR A 97 -0.93 7.46 12.01
N LEU A 98 -0.02 7.66 11.05
CA LEU A 98 1.37 8.01 11.32
C LEU A 98 1.61 9.52 11.41
N GLY A 99 0.58 10.35 11.21
CA GLY A 99 0.70 11.82 11.20
C GLY A 99 1.50 12.37 10.02
N LEU A 100 1.47 11.68 8.87
CA LEU A 100 2.22 12.05 7.67
C LEU A 100 1.37 12.91 6.71
N PRO A 101 1.98 13.84 5.95
CA PRO A 101 1.29 14.60 4.91
C PRO A 101 0.85 13.71 3.74
N GLY A 102 -0.05 14.22 2.89
CA GLY A 102 -0.59 13.49 1.73
C GLY A 102 -2.09 13.14 1.83
N LEU A 103 -2.78 13.59 2.89
CA LEU A 103 -4.18 13.24 3.14
C LEU A 103 -5.14 13.91 2.15
N GLU A 104 -4.89 15.16 1.78
CA GLU A 104 -5.75 15.91 0.85
C GLU A 104 -5.62 15.35 -0.57
N GLU A 105 -4.39 15.06 -0.97
CA GLU A 105 -4.06 14.46 -2.25
C GLU A 105 -4.67 13.07 -2.37
N SER A 106 -4.51 12.23 -1.33
CA SER A 106 -5.14 10.90 -1.31
C SER A 106 -6.67 10.99 -1.36
N ARG A 107 -7.27 11.94 -0.61
CA ARG A 107 -8.71 12.17 -0.65
C ARG A 107 -9.18 12.54 -2.06
N GLY A 108 -8.47 13.43 -2.75
CA GLY A 108 -8.76 13.82 -4.12
C GLY A 108 -8.73 12.61 -5.07
N TYR A 109 -7.65 11.82 -5.04
CA TYR A 109 -7.56 10.62 -5.87
C TYR A 109 -8.66 9.60 -5.58
N ILE A 110 -9.01 9.34 -4.31
CA ILE A 110 -10.10 8.42 -3.95
C ILE A 110 -11.43 8.92 -4.54
N GLN A 111 -11.71 10.22 -4.43
CA GLN A 111 -12.93 10.82 -4.99
C GLN A 111 -12.95 10.71 -6.53
N ASP A 112 -11.83 10.98 -7.18
CA ASP A 112 -11.69 10.91 -8.64
C ASP A 112 -11.88 9.49 -9.16
N TRP A 113 -11.27 8.49 -8.50
CA TRP A 113 -11.42 7.08 -8.86
C TRP A 113 -12.85 6.57 -8.70
N LEU A 114 -13.53 6.98 -7.63
CA LEU A 114 -14.90 6.54 -7.38
C LEU A 114 -15.93 7.26 -8.26
N GLY A 115 -15.64 8.50 -8.67
CA GLY A 115 -16.39 9.26 -9.70
C GLY A 115 -17.85 9.58 -9.39
N SER A 116 -18.43 9.05 -8.31
CA SER A 116 -19.82 9.28 -7.89
C SER A 116 -20.06 8.86 -6.45
N THR A 117 -21.09 9.44 -5.82
CA THR A 117 -21.53 9.06 -4.47
C THR A 117 -22.02 7.62 -4.41
N VAL A 118 -22.76 7.15 -5.42
CA VAL A 118 -23.26 5.77 -5.50
C VAL A 118 -22.11 4.76 -5.49
N GLN A 119 -21.06 5.01 -6.28
CA GLN A 119 -19.90 4.13 -6.31
C GLN A 119 -19.09 4.22 -5.01
N ALA A 120 -19.00 5.40 -4.37
CA ALA A 120 -18.35 5.53 -3.08
C ALA A 120 -19.08 4.77 -1.96
N GLU A 121 -20.41 4.77 -1.96
CA GLU A 121 -21.21 3.96 -1.03
C GLU A 121 -21.00 2.45 -1.26
N GLU A 122 -21.00 2.01 -2.52
CA GLU A 122 -20.74 0.60 -2.86
C GLU A 122 -19.31 0.18 -2.51
N PHE A 123 -18.33 1.04 -2.73
CA PHE A 123 -16.95 0.84 -2.30
C PHE A 123 -16.87 0.70 -0.77
N GLY A 124 -17.54 1.56 -0.03
CA GLY A 124 -17.61 1.46 1.43
C GLY A 124 -18.14 0.10 1.91
N LYS A 125 -19.15 -0.45 1.24
CA LYS A 125 -19.72 -1.78 1.60
C LYS A 125 -18.80 -2.94 1.25
N LYS A 126 -18.09 -2.88 0.12
CA LYS A 126 -17.35 -4.02 -0.44
C LYS A 126 -15.86 -4.02 -0.10
N SER A 127 -15.27 -2.84 0.08
CA SER A 127 -13.82 -2.67 0.17
C SER A 127 -13.33 -2.21 1.53
N ALA A 128 -14.18 -1.59 2.37
CA ALA A 128 -13.74 -1.01 3.64
C ALA A 128 -13.01 -2.03 4.54
N ALA A 129 -13.55 -3.23 4.72
CA ALA A 129 -12.93 -4.25 5.56
C ALA A 129 -11.54 -4.67 5.04
N ARG A 130 -11.37 -4.81 3.72
CA ARG A 130 -10.10 -5.15 3.07
C ARG A 130 -9.08 -4.03 3.24
N VAL A 131 -9.51 -2.79 2.99
CA VAL A 131 -8.69 -1.58 3.15
C VAL A 131 -8.20 -1.45 4.60
N PHE A 132 -9.08 -1.54 5.59
CA PHE A 132 -8.69 -1.48 7.00
C PHE A 132 -7.75 -2.63 7.39
N SER A 133 -8.02 -3.84 6.92
CA SER A 133 -7.16 -5.01 7.18
C SER A 133 -5.75 -4.81 6.60
N ALA A 134 -5.64 -4.34 5.35
CA ALA A 134 -4.36 -4.07 4.71
C ALA A 134 -3.58 -2.93 5.40
N ALA A 135 -4.25 -1.81 5.71
CA ALA A 135 -3.62 -0.70 6.43
C ALA A 135 -3.08 -1.16 7.80
N ASN A 136 -3.87 -1.93 8.55
CA ASN A 136 -3.43 -2.49 9.83
C ASN A 136 -2.23 -3.44 9.67
N LYS A 137 -2.19 -4.28 8.64
CA LYS A 137 -1.03 -5.15 8.36
C LYS A 137 0.22 -4.33 8.10
N ILE A 138 0.13 -3.27 7.28
CA ILE A 138 1.26 -2.37 6.97
C ILE A 138 1.75 -1.68 8.25
N LEU A 139 0.84 -1.09 9.02
CA LEU A 139 1.18 -0.37 10.26
C LEU A 139 1.84 -1.29 11.29
N LYS A 140 1.29 -2.49 11.52
CA LYS A 140 1.87 -3.48 12.44
C LYS A 140 3.25 -3.96 12.00
N ALA A 141 3.40 -4.25 10.71
CA ALA A 141 4.65 -4.76 10.15
C ALA A 141 5.84 -3.82 10.38
N GLY A 142 5.63 -2.50 10.38
CA GLY A 142 6.70 -1.53 10.68
C GLY A 142 6.82 -1.13 12.15
N THR A 143 5.90 -1.53 13.03
CA THR A 143 5.88 -1.15 14.46
C THR A 143 6.25 -2.32 15.39
N GLU A 144 5.70 -3.52 15.19
CA GLU A 144 5.87 -4.66 16.10
C GLU A 144 7.25 -5.30 15.98
N SER A 145 8.05 -5.38 17.04
CA SER A 145 9.38 -6.04 17.04
C SER A 145 9.32 -7.42 16.39
N VAL A 146 10.21 -7.70 15.42
CA VAL A 146 10.28 -9.03 14.80
C VAL A 146 10.52 -10.03 15.93
N LYS A 147 9.57 -10.93 16.20
CA LYS A 147 9.83 -12.06 17.08
C LYS A 147 10.90 -12.89 16.40
N ALA A 148 12.09 -12.94 17.00
CA ALA A 148 13.13 -13.87 16.60
C ALA A 148 12.50 -15.27 16.54
N GLY A 149 12.58 -15.91 15.38
CA GLY A 149 11.99 -17.22 15.15
C GLY A 149 12.47 -18.23 16.19
N GLU A 150 11.54 -19.07 16.64
CA GLU A 150 11.83 -20.36 17.26
C GLU A 150 12.81 -21.12 16.36
N VAL A 151 14.08 -21.12 16.75
CA VAL A 151 15.07 -22.05 16.21
C VAL A 151 14.73 -23.39 16.84
N VAL A 152 13.94 -24.19 16.14
CA VAL A 152 13.77 -25.61 16.46
C VAL A 152 15.08 -26.28 16.09
N ASN A 153 15.93 -26.51 17.09
CA ASN A 153 17.05 -27.43 16.98
C ASN A 153 16.48 -28.85 17.12
N GLU A 154 16.50 -29.62 16.03
CA GLU A 154 16.58 -31.08 16.07
C GLU A 154 18.04 -31.52 15.95
#